data_AF-A0A2E7DS57-F1
#
_entry.id   AF-A0A2E7DS57-F1
#
_cell.length_a   1.000
_cell.length_b   1.000
_cell.length_c   1.000
_cell.angle_alpha   90.00
_cell.angle_beta   90.00
_cell.angle_gamma   90.00
#
_symmetry.space_group_name_H-M   'P 1'
#
loop_
_entity.id
_entity.type
_entity.pdbx_description
1 polymer ?
#
loop_
_entity_poly.entity_id
_entity_poly.type
_entity_poly.pdbx_seq_one_letter_code
_entity_poly.pdbx_strand_id
1 'polypeptide(L)'
;MFSREINYNQASSASMGWKPNWFGDFDEIDENLIEAIKKWQKDHFLTQDGLVGPTTFRRVFTERESNIDLYLPDRFTCKETNHIVYNGNLYEIDWPHVTLWSEENGLEAKKGTYKPNIGKRDIDFFVNHWDVCLNSASCLRVVNNRGISVQFLIDNDGRIFQTMDMSHIAWHAGGRGWNARSVGVEISNAYYPKYQSWYEKNGFGPRPLVEGARVHNRTLKPFLGFYPVQMEALKALWKAINTSIGVPLTTPCHKNGKVIKGVVPDTREVYGFVNHYHLTRKKIDCAGLDIKGMLADIKGM
;
A
#
# COMPACT_ATOMS: atom_id res chain seq x y z
N MET A 1 -9.75 1.89 -37.38
CA MET A 1 -9.87 2.80 -36.23
C MET A 1 -9.51 1.95 -35.01
N PHE A 2 -8.33 2.14 -34.40
CA PHE A 2 -7.89 1.28 -33.30
C PHE A 2 -8.86 1.39 -32.11
N SER A 3 -9.16 0.26 -31.48
CA SER A 3 -10.02 0.21 -30.29
C SER A 3 -9.44 1.13 -29.18
N ARG A 4 -10.33 1.75 -28.40
CA ARG A 4 -9.96 2.63 -27.28
C ARG A 4 -9.02 1.93 -26.29
N GLU A 5 -9.26 0.64 -26.08
CA GLU A 5 -8.50 -0.24 -25.19
C GLU A 5 -7.06 -0.44 -25.68
N ILE A 6 -6.86 -0.64 -26.99
CA ILE A 6 -5.53 -0.80 -27.60
C ILE A 6 -4.69 0.45 -27.36
N ASN A 7 -5.22 1.63 -27.67
CA ASN A 7 -4.51 2.90 -27.47
C ASN A 7 -4.15 3.13 -25.99
N TYR A 8 -5.08 2.81 -25.08
CA TYR A 8 -4.81 2.90 -23.64
C TYR A 8 -3.68 1.95 -23.21
N ASN A 9 -3.73 0.71 -23.66
CA ASN A 9 -2.76 -0.31 -23.27
C ASN A 9 -1.37 -0.06 -23.87
N GLN A 10 -1.26 0.50 -25.07
CA GLN A 10 0.02 0.96 -25.63
C GLN A 10 0.66 2.04 -24.75
N ALA A 11 -0.10 3.07 -24.37
CA ALA A 11 0.39 4.11 -23.48
C ALA A 11 0.74 3.58 -22.08
N SER A 12 -0.11 2.70 -21.55
CA SER A 12 0.09 2.03 -20.25
C SER A 12 1.36 1.16 -20.24
N SER A 13 1.59 0.38 -21.30
CA SER A 13 2.78 -0.47 -21.49
C SER A 13 4.04 0.38 -21.57
N ALA A 14 4.04 1.45 -22.37
CA ALA A 14 5.16 2.37 -22.47
C ALA A 14 5.48 3.05 -21.12
N SER A 15 4.46 3.41 -20.33
CA SER A 15 4.64 4.08 -19.05
C SER A 15 5.06 3.14 -17.92
N MET A 16 4.46 1.96 -17.80
CA MET A 16 4.66 1.04 -16.65
C MET A 16 5.58 -0.14 -16.96
N GLY A 17 5.95 -0.34 -18.23
CA GLY A 17 6.94 -1.33 -18.67
C GLY A 17 6.44 -2.78 -18.76
N TRP A 18 5.13 -3.02 -18.69
CA TRP A 18 4.57 -4.36 -18.89
C TRP A 18 4.55 -4.74 -20.38
N LYS A 19 4.63 -6.04 -20.68
CA LYS A 19 4.70 -6.58 -22.05
C LYS A 19 3.48 -7.47 -22.36
N PRO A 20 3.03 -7.56 -23.62
CA PRO A 20 1.91 -8.43 -24.03
C PRO A 20 2.06 -9.87 -23.53
N ASN A 21 3.29 -10.40 -23.57
CA ASN A 21 3.58 -11.76 -23.09
C ASN A 21 3.43 -11.97 -21.58
N TRP A 22 3.02 -10.95 -20.82
CA TRP A 22 2.66 -11.08 -19.42
C TRP A 22 1.28 -11.71 -19.24
N PHE A 23 0.46 -11.75 -20.29
CA PHE A 23 -0.92 -12.27 -20.27
C PHE A 23 -1.10 -13.51 -21.17
N GLY A 24 -0.02 -14.15 -21.63
CA GLY A 24 -0.03 -15.32 -22.51
C GLY A 24 1.06 -15.25 -23.57
N ASP A 25 0.97 -16.06 -24.62
CA ASP A 25 1.89 -16.03 -25.78
C ASP A 25 1.45 -14.96 -26.78
N PHE A 26 1.59 -13.69 -26.39
CA PHE A 26 1.28 -12.52 -27.21
C PHE A 26 2.51 -11.64 -27.38
N ASP A 27 2.74 -11.13 -28.59
CA ASP A 27 3.85 -10.22 -28.89
C ASP A 27 3.39 -8.79 -29.20
N GLU A 28 2.10 -8.60 -29.49
CA GLU A 28 1.50 -7.31 -29.88
C GLU A 28 0.32 -6.94 -28.99
N ILE A 29 -0.01 -5.64 -28.94
CA ILE A 29 -1.21 -5.12 -28.26
C ILE A 29 -2.34 -5.07 -29.28
N ASP A 30 -3.05 -6.18 -29.43
CA ASP A 30 -4.16 -6.39 -30.37
C ASP A 30 -5.46 -6.77 -29.64
N GLU A 31 -6.55 -7.02 -30.39
CA GLU A 31 -7.86 -7.40 -29.82
C GLU A 31 -7.80 -8.75 -29.07
N ASN A 32 -6.95 -9.68 -29.51
CA ASN A 32 -6.78 -10.97 -28.84
C ASN A 32 -6.17 -10.79 -27.45
N LEU A 33 -5.16 -9.93 -27.32
CA LEU A 33 -4.58 -9.56 -26.03
C LEU A 33 -5.64 -8.91 -25.13
N ILE A 34 -6.53 -8.05 -25.65
CA ILE A 34 -7.58 -7.43 -24.83
C ILE A 34 -8.50 -8.48 -24.20
N GLU A 35 -8.92 -9.49 -24.96
CA GLU A 35 -9.74 -10.59 -24.42
C GLU A 35 -8.96 -11.45 -23.40
N ALA A 36 -7.67 -11.68 -23.64
CA ALA A 36 -6.80 -12.33 -22.66
C ALA A 36 -6.69 -11.54 -21.35
N ILE A 37 -6.54 -10.21 -21.43
CA ILE A 37 -6.52 -9.32 -20.24
C ILE A 37 -7.86 -9.40 -19.50
N LYS A 38 -9.00 -9.37 -20.18
CA LYS A 38 -10.33 -9.51 -19.53
C LYS A 38 -10.48 -10.83 -18.80
N LYS A 39 -10.05 -11.93 -19.44
CA LYS A 39 -10.05 -13.26 -18.81
C LYS A 39 -9.15 -13.27 -17.58
N TRP A 40 -7.93 -12.76 -17.70
CA TRP A 40 -7.01 -12.66 -16.58
C TRP A 40 -7.57 -11.80 -15.43
N GLN A 41 -8.18 -10.66 -15.73
CA GLN A 41 -8.83 -9.79 -14.75
C GLN A 41 -9.98 -10.51 -14.02
N LYS A 42 -10.79 -11.29 -14.76
CA LYS A 42 -11.85 -12.13 -14.17
C LYS A 42 -11.28 -13.12 -13.16
N ASP A 43 -10.24 -13.83 -13.55
CA ASP A 43 -9.59 -14.86 -12.73
C ASP A 43 -8.94 -14.24 -11.47
N HIS A 44 -8.56 -12.96 -11.55
CA HIS A 44 -8.00 -12.16 -10.44
C HIS A 44 -9.03 -11.29 -9.72
N PHE A 45 -10.33 -11.47 -9.98
CA PHE A 45 -11.42 -10.72 -9.35
C PHE A 45 -11.31 -9.19 -9.50
N LEU A 46 -10.78 -8.75 -10.63
CA LEU A 46 -10.73 -7.36 -11.04
C LEU A 46 -11.90 -7.02 -11.97
N THR A 47 -12.12 -5.72 -12.21
CA THR A 47 -13.02 -5.27 -13.27
C THR A 47 -12.50 -5.79 -14.61
N GLN A 48 -13.37 -6.45 -15.39
CA GLN A 48 -13.05 -7.04 -16.71
C GLN A 48 -13.16 -5.99 -17.82
N ASP A 49 -12.34 -4.94 -17.74
CA ASP A 49 -12.36 -3.83 -18.71
C ASP A 49 -11.33 -3.99 -19.83
N GLY A 50 -10.47 -5.01 -19.78
CA GLY A 50 -9.40 -5.22 -20.76
C GLY A 50 -8.27 -4.20 -20.67
N LEU A 51 -8.28 -3.34 -19.65
CA LEU A 51 -7.29 -2.29 -19.46
C LEU A 51 -6.25 -2.74 -18.43
N VAL A 52 -4.97 -2.65 -18.81
CA VAL A 52 -3.88 -2.80 -17.84
C VAL A 52 -3.72 -1.48 -17.10
N GLY A 53 -4.70 -1.18 -16.26
CA GLY A 53 -4.66 -0.05 -15.37
C GLY A 53 -3.79 -0.31 -14.14
N PRO A 54 -3.68 0.69 -13.25
CA PRO A 54 -2.79 0.62 -12.09
C PRO A 54 -3.04 -0.59 -11.17
N THR A 55 -4.29 -1.02 -11.02
CA THR A 55 -4.66 -2.21 -10.24
C THR A 55 -4.24 -3.51 -10.94
N THR A 56 -4.52 -3.62 -12.24
CA THR A 56 -4.14 -4.78 -13.07
C THR A 56 -2.62 -4.96 -13.08
N PHE A 57 -1.87 -3.88 -13.33
CA PHE A 57 -0.41 -3.87 -13.36
C PHE A 57 0.20 -4.43 -12.06
N ARG A 58 -0.29 -3.96 -10.91
CA ARG A 58 0.20 -4.40 -9.60
C ARG A 58 0.03 -5.92 -9.41
N ARG A 59 -1.15 -6.45 -9.77
CA ARG A 59 -1.45 -7.88 -9.67
C ARG A 59 -0.55 -8.74 -10.57
N VAL A 60 -0.36 -8.35 -11.84
CA VAL A 60 0.44 -9.15 -12.79
C VAL A 60 1.93 -9.06 -12.47
N PHE A 61 2.39 -7.91 -11.99
CA PHE A 61 3.77 -7.73 -11.55
C PHE A 61 4.11 -8.71 -10.41
N THR A 62 3.26 -8.77 -9.39
CA THR A 62 3.41 -9.68 -8.24
C THR A 62 3.37 -11.14 -8.65
N GLU A 63 2.47 -11.53 -9.56
CA GLU A 63 2.44 -12.90 -10.10
C GLU A 63 3.75 -13.27 -10.80
N ARG A 64 4.29 -12.38 -11.63
CA ARG A 64 5.56 -12.62 -12.33
C ARG A 64 6.73 -12.71 -11.36
N GLU A 65 6.82 -11.78 -10.42
CA GLU A 65 7.88 -11.78 -9.40
C GLU A 65 7.86 -13.07 -8.58
N SER A 66 6.67 -13.55 -8.21
CA SER A 66 6.53 -14.80 -7.44
C SER A 66 7.05 -16.04 -8.17
N ASN A 67 7.13 -16.01 -9.51
CA ASN A 67 7.60 -17.11 -10.35
C ASN A 67 9.09 -17.03 -10.69
N ILE A 68 9.74 -15.87 -10.50
CA ILE A 68 11.11 -15.62 -10.96
C ILE A 68 12.09 -15.59 -9.78
N ASP A 69 11.68 -15.08 -8.62
CA ASP A 69 12.65 -14.55 -7.66
C ASP A 69 13.19 -15.56 -6.63
N LEU A 70 14.51 -15.48 -6.41
CA LEU A 70 15.20 -15.99 -5.22
C LEU A 70 15.23 -14.83 -4.22
N TYR A 71 14.14 -14.63 -3.48
CA TYR A 71 14.11 -13.63 -2.42
C TYR A 71 15.15 -13.99 -1.35
N LEU A 72 16.06 -13.07 -1.08
CA LEU A 72 17.01 -13.15 0.02
C LEU A 72 16.62 -12.07 1.04
N PRO A 73 16.19 -12.44 2.26
CA PRO A 73 15.96 -11.45 3.30
C PRO A 73 17.28 -10.77 3.64
N ASP A 74 17.29 -9.44 3.53
CA ASP A 74 18.45 -8.65 3.93
C ASP A 74 18.65 -8.76 5.44
N ARG A 75 19.90 -8.93 5.89
CA ARG A 75 20.20 -9.05 7.32
C ARG A 75 20.13 -7.66 7.95
N PHE A 76 19.09 -7.42 8.74
CA PHE A 76 18.95 -6.15 9.47
C PHE A 76 19.71 -6.15 10.80
N THR A 77 20.28 -5.00 11.14
CA THR A 77 20.87 -4.70 12.44
C THR A 77 19.93 -3.85 13.29
N CYS A 78 19.54 -4.36 14.46
CA CYS A 78 18.72 -3.60 15.41
C CYS A 78 19.49 -2.37 15.91
N LYS A 79 18.79 -1.23 15.97
CA LYS A 79 19.31 0.02 16.57
C LYS A 79 18.67 0.21 17.95
N GLU A 80 19.44 0.75 18.90
CA GLU A 80 18.94 1.07 20.25
C GLU A 80 17.85 2.14 20.23
N THR A 81 17.97 3.12 19.33
CA THR A 81 16.96 4.15 19.07
C THR A 81 16.76 4.33 17.57
N ASN A 82 15.51 4.59 17.18
CA ASN A 82 15.11 4.81 15.79
C ASN A 82 14.29 6.09 15.68
N HIS A 83 14.27 6.64 14.47
CA HIS A 83 13.61 7.91 14.20
C HIS A 83 12.84 7.86 12.88
N ILE A 84 11.80 8.69 12.78
CA ILE A 84 11.15 9.09 11.55
C ILE A 84 11.39 10.58 11.29
N VAL A 85 11.38 10.98 10.02
CA VAL A 85 11.76 12.33 9.60
C VAL A 85 10.52 13.15 9.21
N TYR A 86 10.38 14.33 9.80
CA TYR A 86 9.40 15.33 9.36
C TYR A 86 9.99 16.73 9.36
N ASN A 87 9.93 17.36 8.18
CA ASN A 87 10.42 18.70 7.93
C ASN A 87 11.88 18.85 8.38
N GLY A 88 12.71 17.85 8.02
CA GLY A 88 14.13 17.77 8.36
C GLY A 88 14.44 17.39 9.82
N ASN A 89 13.44 17.26 10.69
CA ASN A 89 13.63 16.90 12.09
C ASN A 89 13.41 15.41 12.32
N LEU A 90 14.22 14.84 13.21
CA LEU A 90 14.09 13.46 13.67
C LEU A 90 13.10 13.39 14.84
N TYR A 91 12.18 12.44 14.77
CA TYR A 91 11.22 12.13 15.83
C TYR A 91 11.38 10.67 16.21
N GLU A 92 11.48 10.38 17.50
CA GLU A 92 11.66 9.01 17.99
C GLU A 92 10.46 8.12 17.63
N ILE A 93 10.77 6.85 17.37
CA ILE A 93 9.80 5.78 17.20
C ILE A 93 10.24 4.58 18.03
N ASP A 94 9.33 4.08 18.86
CA ASP A 94 9.51 2.89 19.69
C ASP A 94 9.32 1.63 18.84
N TRP A 95 10.24 1.44 17.90
CA TRP A 95 10.30 0.27 17.04
C TRP A 95 11.76 0.00 16.65
N PRO A 96 12.26 -1.23 16.80
CA PRO A 96 13.67 -1.53 16.56
C PRO A 96 14.06 -1.56 15.08
N HIS A 97 13.09 -1.69 14.18
CA HIS A 97 13.32 -1.94 12.75
C HIS A 97 12.87 -0.77 11.87
N VAL A 98 13.63 0.32 11.84
CA VAL A 98 13.35 1.47 10.97
C VAL A 98 14.53 1.79 10.07
N THR A 99 14.25 2.15 8.82
CA THR A 99 15.28 2.51 7.84
C THR A 99 14.85 3.71 7.02
N LEU A 100 15.68 4.75 7.06
CA LEU A 100 15.46 5.96 6.29
C LEU A 100 15.95 5.77 4.85
N TRP A 101 15.35 6.50 3.93
CA TRP A 101 15.74 6.49 2.51
C TRP A 101 17.21 6.84 2.27
N SER A 102 17.82 7.60 3.19
CA SER A 102 19.22 8.04 3.13
C SER A 102 20.21 7.07 3.78
N GLU A 103 19.73 6.01 4.43
CA GLU A 103 20.58 5.00 5.08
C GLU A 103 20.96 3.87 4.12
N GLU A 104 21.94 3.07 4.52
CA GLU A 104 22.28 1.84 3.82
C GLU A 104 21.07 0.90 3.75
N ASN A 105 20.84 0.33 2.56
CA ASN A 105 19.65 -0.48 2.25
C ASN A 105 18.31 0.27 2.41
N GLY A 106 18.35 1.61 2.46
CA GLY A 106 17.18 2.48 2.40
C GLY A 106 16.42 2.36 1.09
N LEU A 107 15.11 2.60 1.15
CA LEU A 107 14.20 2.55 0.01
C LEU A 107 13.73 3.95 -0.34
N GLU A 108 14.41 4.65 -1.26
CA GLU A 108 14.05 6.03 -1.66
C GLU A 108 12.94 6.06 -2.74
N ALA A 109 11.94 6.93 -2.54
CA ALA A 109 10.94 7.18 -3.56
C ALA A 109 11.54 7.90 -4.77
N LYS A 110 11.15 7.48 -5.99
CA LYS A 110 11.71 8.06 -7.21
C LYS A 110 11.34 9.53 -7.34
N LYS A 111 12.33 10.39 -7.60
CA LYS A 111 12.10 11.82 -7.90
C LYS A 111 11.09 11.98 -9.04
N GLY A 112 10.18 12.94 -8.91
CA GLY A 112 9.09 13.17 -9.87
C GLY A 112 7.82 12.35 -9.62
N THR A 113 7.78 11.50 -8.58
CA THR A 113 6.58 10.73 -8.19
C THR A 113 5.85 11.28 -6.96
N TYR A 114 6.32 12.41 -6.44
CA TYR A 114 5.75 13.16 -5.33
C TYR A 114 5.96 14.66 -5.58
N LYS A 115 5.26 15.51 -4.85
CA LYS A 115 5.52 16.96 -4.85
C LYS A 115 6.43 17.31 -3.66
N PRO A 116 7.66 17.79 -3.88
CA PRO A 116 8.50 18.31 -2.81
C PRO A 116 7.81 19.46 -2.09
N ASN A 117 8.05 19.54 -0.79
CA ASN A 117 7.58 20.63 0.06
C ASN A 117 8.73 21.07 0.95
N ILE A 118 8.89 22.39 1.10
CA ILE A 118 9.85 22.99 2.02
C ILE A 118 9.05 23.59 3.17
N GLY A 119 9.39 23.23 4.40
CA GLY A 119 8.70 23.71 5.59
C GLY A 119 7.59 22.79 6.08
N LYS A 120 6.95 23.23 7.16
CA LYS A 120 5.88 22.49 7.84
C LYS A 120 4.69 22.27 6.90
N ARG A 121 4.14 21.06 6.93
CA ARG A 121 2.92 20.67 6.20
C ARG A 121 1.83 20.29 7.19
N ASP A 122 0.65 20.89 7.07
CA ASP A 122 -0.50 20.51 7.89
C ASP A 122 -1.05 19.15 7.39
N ILE A 123 -0.99 18.16 8.27
CA ILE A 123 -1.38 16.78 7.98
C ILE A 123 -2.52 16.42 8.93
N ASP A 124 -3.65 16.07 8.34
CA ASP A 124 -4.90 15.85 9.05
C ASP A 124 -5.16 14.36 9.32
N PHE A 125 -4.65 13.50 8.43
CA PHE A 125 -4.90 12.07 8.53
C PHE A 125 -3.77 11.21 7.96
N PHE A 126 -3.73 9.97 8.45
CA PHE A 126 -2.82 8.92 8.02
C PHE A 126 -3.61 7.85 7.26
N VAL A 127 -3.14 7.43 6.09
CA VAL A 127 -3.83 6.43 5.24
C VAL A 127 -3.10 5.10 5.25
N ASN A 128 -3.81 4.05 5.67
CA ASN A 128 -3.34 2.68 5.60
C ASN A 128 -3.68 2.06 4.24
N HIS A 129 -2.68 1.43 3.64
CA HIS A 129 -2.77 0.63 2.43
C HIS A 129 -2.18 -0.77 2.64
N TRP A 130 -2.70 -1.77 1.92
CA TRP A 130 -1.96 -2.99 1.67
C TRP A 130 -1.31 -2.87 0.30
N ASP A 131 -0.14 -3.48 0.16
CA ASP A 131 0.68 -3.24 -0.99
C ASP A 131 0.43 -4.21 -2.14
N VAL A 132 -0.34 -5.27 -1.97
CA VAL A 132 -0.58 -6.25 -3.04
C VAL A 132 0.72 -6.85 -3.62
N CYS A 133 1.86 -6.67 -2.96
CA CYS A 133 3.19 -7.05 -3.40
C CYS A 133 3.78 -8.08 -2.42
N LEU A 134 4.88 -8.70 -2.80
CA LEU A 134 5.51 -9.74 -1.99
C LEU A 134 6.31 -9.17 -0.80
N ASN A 135 6.87 -7.96 -0.96
CA ASN A 135 7.72 -7.27 0.02
C ASN A 135 7.78 -5.76 -0.28
N SER A 136 8.41 -4.99 0.61
CA SER A 136 8.53 -3.52 0.47
C SER A 136 9.32 -3.09 -0.77
N ALA A 137 10.38 -3.82 -1.15
CA ALA A 137 11.18 -3.49 -2.32
C ALA A 137 10.38 -3.64 -3.63
N SER A 138 9.58 -4.71 -3.74
CA SER A 138 8.61 -4.93 -4.81
C SER A 138 7.59 -3.79 -4.88
N CYS A 139 7.00 -3.43 -3.74
CA CYS A 139 6.06 -2.33 -3.65
C CYS A 139 6.67 -1.01 -4.15
N LEU A 140 7.88 -0.65 -3.69
CA LEU A 140 8.58 0.55 -4.12
C LEU A 140 8.77 0.58 -5.64
N ARG A 141 9.18 -0.55 -6.23
CA ARG A 141 9.35 -0.67 -7.68
C ARG A 141 8.04 -0.44 -8.44
N VAL A 142 6.95 -1.03 -7.96
CA VAL A 142 5.62 -0.86 -8.55
C VAL A 142 5.15 0.58 -8.47
N VAL A 143 5.24 1.24 -7.30
CA VAL A 143 4.77 2.63 -7.16
C VAL A 143 5.61 3.59 -8.01
N ASN A 144 6.94 3.38 -8.06
CA ASN A 144 7.85 4.15 -8.90
C ASN A 144 7.53 4.03 -10.40
N ASN A 145 7.27 2.80 -10.89
CA ASN A 145 6.90 2.56 -12.30
C ASN A 145 5.53 3.15 -12.66
N ARG A 146 4.64 3.25 -11.67
CA ARG A 146 3.33 3.88 -11.83
C ARG A 146 3.37 5.41 -11.72
N GLY A 147 4.54 6.00 -11.44
CA GLY A 147 4.68 7.44 -11.25
C GLY A 147 4.01 7.95 -9.96
N ILE A 148 3.88 7.11 -8.94
CA ILE A 148 3.29 7.45 -7.64
C ILE A 148 4.25 7.09 -6.49
N SER A 149 3.87 7.43 -5.27
CA SER A 149 4.74 7.29 -4.09
C SER A 149 3.92 7.17 -2.81
N VAL A 150 4.58 6.74 -1.73
CA VAL A 150 4.05 6.61 -0.36
C VAL A 150 5.16 6.91 0.63
N GLN A 151 4.87 7.54 1.77
CA GLN A 151 5.91 7.92 2.75
C GLN A 151 6.51 6.71 3.47
N PHE A 152 5.70 5.71 3.80
CA PHE A 152 6.14 4.54 4.57
C PHE A 152 5.83 3.23 3.86
N LEU A 153 6.69 2.24 4.10
CA LEU A 153 6.47 0.83 3.77
C LEU A 153 6.67 0.00 5.04
N ILE A 154 5.89 -1.08 5.21
CA ILE A 154 6.12 -2.07 6.27
C ILE A 154 6.32 -3.43 5.63
N ASP A 155 7.51 -4.01 5.77
CA ASP A 155 7.83 -5.31 5.18
C ASP A 155 7.27 -6.50 6.00
N ASN A 156 7.47 -7.71 5.50
CA ASN A 156 6.99 -8.96 6.08
C ASN A 156 7.46 -9.20 7.52
N ASP A 157 8.71 -8.82 7.82
CA ASP A 157 9.35 -8.94 9.12
C ASP A 157 9.02 -7.78 10.08
N GLY A 158 8.17 -6.84 9.65
CA GLY A 158 7.83 -5.64 10.42
C GLY A 158 8.81 -4.49 10.27
N ARG A 159 9.83 -4.58 9.41
CA ARG A 159 10.70 -3.44 9.13
C ARG A 159 9.92 -2.30 8.48
N ILE A 160 10.08 -1.10 9.04
CA ILE A 160 9.51 0.14 8.53
C ILE A 160 10.56 0.83 7.66
N PHE A 161 10.23 1.08 6.40
CA PHE A 161 11.01 1.97 5.55
C PHE A 161 10.32 3.32 5.44
N GLN A 162 11.04 4.40 5.69
CA GLN A 162 10.60 5.74 5.32
C GLN A 162 11.25 6.10 3.99
N THR A 163 10.44 6.37 2.96
CA THR A 163 10.93 6.55 1.59
C THR A 163 11.21 8.00 1.20
N MET A 164 10.71 8.94 2.01
CA MET A 164 10.89 10.38 1.88
C MET A 164 10.50 11.09 3.19
N ASP A 165 10.91 12.35 3.32
CA ASP A 165 10.47 13.22 4.43
C ASP A 165 8.94 13.39 4.42
N MET A 166 8.29 13.28 5.59
CA MET A 166 6.84 13.42 5.71
C MET A 166 6.29 14.79 5.28
N SER A 167 7.12 15.83 5.21
CA SER A 167 6.76 17.14 4.66
C SER A 167 6.40 17.04 3.18
N HIS A 168 6.99 16.11 2.43
CA HIS A 168 6.70 15.90 1.02
C HIS A 168 5.30 15.30 0.80
N ILE A 169 4.68 15.69 -0.32
CA ILE A 169 3.32 15.26 -0.68
C ILE A 169 3.43 14.06 -1.61
N ALA A 170 3.39 12.86 -1.03
CA ALA A 170 3.33 11.60 -1.76
C ALA A 170 1.99 11.41 -2.48
N TRP A 171 1.98 10.65 -3.57
CA TRP A 171 0.80 10.45 -4.42
C TRP A 171 0.11 9.11 -4.19
N HIS A 172 -0.26 8.81 -2.94
CA HIS A 172 -0.80 7.51 -2.52
C HIS A 172 -2.34 7.45 -2.46
N ALA A 173 -3.01 8.55 -2.06
CA ALA A 173 -4.42 8.55 -1.68
C ALA A 173 -5.39 8.67 -2.88
N GLY A 174 -4.90 8.87 -4.10
CA GLY A 174 -5.72 8.90 -5.32
C GLY A 174 -6.48 10.21 -5.57
N GLY A 175 -6.20 11.26 -4.80
CA GLY A 175 -6.74 12.60 -5.00
C GLY A 175 -5.81 13.68 -4.46
N ARG A 176 -5.61 14.78 -5.20
CA ARG A 176 -4.65 15.86 -4.82
C ARG A 176 -4.95 16.45 -3.44
N GLY A 177 -6.23 16.70 -3.14
CA GLY A 177 -6.65 17.23 -1.84
C GLY A 177 -6.40 16.27 -0.69
N TRP A 178 -6.55 14.96 -0.92
CA TRP A 178 -6.22 13.96 0.09
C TRP A 178 -4.71 13.85 0.29
N ASN A 179 -3.95 13.68 -0.80
CA ASN A 179 -2.49 13.60 -0.75
C ASN A 179 -1.86 14.79 0.00
N ALA A 180 -2.34 16.02 -0.25
CA ALA A 180 -1.81 17.22 0.37
C ALA A 180 -1.94 17.20 1.89
N ARG A 181 -3.03 16.60 2.42
CA ARG A 181 -3.41 16.58 3.83
C ARG A 181 -3.03 15.27 4.53
N SER A 182 -2.33 14.35 3.84
CA SER A 182 -2.05 13.02 4.37
C SER A 182 -0.61 12.57 4.27
N VAL A 183 -0.29 11.64 5.16
CA VAL A 183 0.81 10.69 5.03
C VAL A 183 0.21 9.29 4.86
N GLY A 184 0.94 8.36 4.26
CA GLY A 184 0.45 7.00 4.06
C GLY A 184 1.52 5.94 4.25
N VAL A 185 1.04 4.70 4.44
CA VAL A 185 1.85 3.49 4.50
C VAL A 185 1.30 2.42 3.58
N GLU A 186 2.19 1.73 2.87
CA GLU A 186 1.88 0.48 2.16
C GLU A 186 2.46 -0.69 2.96
N ILE A 187 1.59 -1.59 3.43
CA ILE A 187 1.97 -2.74 4.26
C ILE A 187 2.08 -3.99 3.37
N SER A 188 3.20 -4.70 3.46
CA SER A 188 3.47 -5.88 2.64
C SER A 188 2.42 -6.96 2.83
N ASN A 189 1.70 -7.27 1.75
CA ASN A 189 0.64 -8.26 1.67
C ASN A 189 0.20 -8.50 0.22
N ALA A 190 0.55 -9.66 -0.36
CA ALA A 190 0.18 -10.05 -1.72
C ALA A 190 -1.33 -10.36 -1.92
N TYR A 191 -2.14 -10.22 -0.88
CA TYR A 191 -3.60 -10.32 -0.79
C TYR A 191 -4.21 -11.68 -1.18
N TYR A 192 -3.85 -12.29 -2.30
CA TYR A 192 -4.50 -13.54 -2.73
C TYR A 192 -3.92 -14.77 -2.02
N PRO A 193 -4.76 -15.72 -1.55
CA PRO A 193 -4.29 -16.93 -0.88
C PRO A 193 -3.33 -17.79 -1.71
N LYS A 194 -3.35 -17.67 -3.05
CA LYS A 194 -2.41 -18.39 -3.93
C LYS A 194 -0.93 -18.09 -3.66
N TYR A 195 -0.63 -16.96 -3.01
CA TYR A 195 0.75 -16.57 -2.67
C TYR A 195 1.21 -17.09 -1.29
N GLN A 196 0.39 -17.86 -0.57
CA GLN A 196 0.76 -18.41 0.74
C GLN A 196 2.09 -19.18 0.69
N SER A 197 2.24 -20.07 -0.29
CA SER A 197 3.42 -20.92 -0.44
C SER A 197 4.70 -20.12 -0.72
N TRP A 198 4.59 -18.93 -1.33
CA TRP A 198 5.74 -18.05 -1.53
C TRP A 198 6.27 -17.56 -0.18
N TYR A 199 5.39 -17.16 0.74
CA TYR A 199 5.81 -16.69 2.07
C TYR A 199 6.43 -17.80 2.90
N GLU A 200 5.86 -19.01 2.86
CA GLU A 200 6.39 -20.17 3.56
C GLU A 200 7.77 -20.58 3.04
N LYS A 201 7.93 -20.66 1.71
CA LYS A 201 9.22 -20.98 1.06
C LYS A 201 10.32 -19.99 1.40
N ASN A 202 9.96 -18.72 1.61
CA ASN A 202 10.90 -17.63 1.91
C ASN A 202 11.09 -17.37 3.41
N GLY A 203 10.66 -18.30 4.28
CA GLY A 203 11.00 -18.30 5.70
C GLY A 203 10.14 -17.39 6.58
N PHE A 204 9.06 -16.80 6.04
CA PHE A 204 8.14 -15.98 6.83
C PHE A 204 7.06 -16.81 7.55
N GLY A 205 6.91 -18.08 7.15
CA GLY A 205 5.83 -18.93 7.61
C GLY A 205 4.48 -18.55 6.98
N PRO A 206 3.38 -19.16 7.47
CA PRO A 206 2.06 -18.90 6.92
C PRO A 206 1.51 -17.55 7.36
N ARG A 207 0.98 -16.76 6.41
CA ARG A 207 0.15 -15.59 6.72
C ARG A 207 -1.20 -16.01 7.29
N PRO A 208 -1.79 -15.22 8.21
CA PRO A 208 -3.19 -15.38 8.61
C PRO A 208 -4.12 -15.28 7.40
N LEU A 209 -5.27 -15.96 7.44
CA LEU A 209 -6.34 -15.76 6.46
C LEU A 209 -7.43 -14.88 7.06
N VAL A 210 -7.88 -13.89 6.29
CA VAL A 210 -9.01 -13.03 6.63
C VAL A 210 -10.23 -13.48 5.85
N GLU A 211 -11.27 -13.89 6.60
CA GLU A 211 -12.54 -14.34 6.03
C GLU A 211 -13.68 -13.40 6.42
N GLY A 212 -14.67 -13.25 5.54
CA GLY A 212 -15.89 -12.50 5.84
C GLY A 212 -15.71 -10.99 6.02
N ALA A 213 -14.55 -10.42 5.68
CA ALA A 213 -14.36 -8.98 5.75
C ALA A 213 -15.37 -8.25 4.85
N ARG A 214 -15.96 -7.17 5.38
CA ARG A 214 -16.97 -6.38 4.66
C ARG A 214 -16.45 -4.97 4.41
N VAL A 215 -16.61 -4.50 3.17
CA VAL A 215 -16.31 -3.12 2.75
C VAL A 215 -17.25 -2.71 1.62
N HIS A 216 -17.70 -1.46 1.59
CA HIS A 216 -18.64 -0.93 0.58
C HIS A 216 -19.90 -1.78 0.41
N ASN A 217 -20.46 -2.26 1.53
CA ASN A 217 -21.63 -3.15 1.59
C ASN A 217 -21.44 -4.51 0.89
N ARG A 218 -20.20 -4.90 0.58
CA ARG A 218 -19.86 -6.18 -0.02
C ARG A 218 -19.00 -7.01 0.92
N THR A 219 -19.17 -8.32 0.88
CA THR A 219 -18.28 -9.27 1.55
C THR A 219 -17.14 -9.61 0.58
N LEU A 220 -15.90 -9.50 1.05
CA LEU A 220 -14.72 -9.91 0.30
C LEU A 220 -14.56 -11.42 0.38
N LYS A 221 -14.02 -12.02 -0.70
CA LYS A 221 -13.53 -13.41 -0.66
C LYS A 221 -12.36 -13.52 0.32
N PRO A 222 -12.05 -14.72 0.85
CA PRO A 222 -10.88 -14.92 1.69
C PRO A 222 -9.60 -14.36 1.06
N PHE A 223 -8.80 -13.68 1.86
CA PHE A 223 -7.54 -13.06 1.45
C PHE A 223 -6.49 -13.16 2.56
N LEU A 224 -5.22 -12.97 2.21
CA LEU A 224 -4.10 -12.99 3.14
C LEU A 224 -4.18 -11.80 4.10
N GLY A 225 -4.02 -12.07 5.38
CA GLY A 225 -3.86 -11.08 6.44
C GLY A 225 -2.41 -10.63 6.60
N PHE A 226 -2.23 -9.67 7.51
CA PHE A 226 -0.92 -9.21 7.92
C PHE A 226 -0.36 -10.10 9.04
N TYR A 227 0.97 -10.18 9.14
CA TYR A 227 1.60 -10.84 10.27
C TYR A 227 1.43 -10.03 11.56
N PRO A 228 1.43 -10.68 12.74
CA PRO A 228 1.42 -9.98 14.03
C PRO A 228 2.52 -8.92 14.15
N VAL A 229 3.75 -9.22 13.71
CA VAL A 229 4.87 -8.27 13.76
C VAL A 229 4.62 -7.01 12.92
N GLN A 230 3.90 -7.13 11.79
CA GLN A 230 3.50 -5.98 10.99
C GLN A 230 2.48 -5.11 11.72
N MET A 231 1.60 -5.72 12.52
CA MET A 231 0.60 -4.99 13.31
C MET A 231 1.25 -4.24 14.48
N GLU A 232 2.25 -4.83 15.14
CA GLU A 232 3.05 -4.12 16.15
C GLU A 232 3.84 -2.97 15.53
N ALA A 233 4.50 -3.18 14.39
CA ALA A 233 5.20 -2.13 13.63
C ALA A 233 4.25 -0.97 13.26
N LEU A 234 3.05 -1.31 12.79
CA LEU A 234 2.04 -0.32 12.41
C LEU A 234 1.56 0.49 13.62
N LYS A 235 1.37 -0.13 14.79
CA LYS A 235 1.00 0.59 16.02
C LYS A 235 2.11 1.53 16.47
N ALA A 236 3.37 1.08 16.44
CA ALA A 236 4.52 1.92 16.76
C ALA A 236 4.62 3.11 15.80
N LEU A 237 4.41 2.89 14.51
CA LEU A 237 4.35 3.95 13.50
C LEU A 237 3.21 4.92 13.79
N TRP A 238 1.99 4.44 14.06
CA TRP A 238 0.86 5.33 14.37
C TRP A 238 1.09 6.16 15.63
N LYS A 239 1.72 5.59 16.67
CA LYS A 239 2.12 6.33 17.87
C LYS A 239 3.13 7.42 17.53
N ALA A 240 4.17 7.09 16.78
CA ALA A 240 5.17 8.07 16.34
C ALA A 240 4.55 9.18 15.46
N ILE A 241 3.61 8.84 14.58
CA ILE A 241 2.86 9.81 13.78
C ILE A 241 2.03 10.75 14.66
N ASN A 242 1.33 10.23 15.66
CA ASN A 242 0.58 11.05 16.60
C ASN A 242 1.50 12.02 17.35
N THR A 243 2.62 11.53 17.89
CA THR A 243 3.58 12.34 18.65
C THR A 243 4.29 13.39 17.79
N SER A 244 4.70 13.04 16.56
CA SER A 244 5.51 13.90 15.68
C SER A 244 4.72 14.99 14.96
N ILE A 245 3.55 14.64 14.41
CA ILE A 245 2.77 15.53 13.55
C ILE A 245 1.36 15.83 14.06
N GLY A 246 0.97 15.27 15.21
CA GLY A 246 -0.27 15.63 15.90
C GLY A 246 -1.56 15.03 15.31
N VAL A 247 -1.45 14.08 14.37
CA VAL A 247 -2.63 13.37 13.84
C VAL A 247 -3.28 12.58 14.98
N PRO A 248 -4.56 12.79 15.32
CA PRO A 248 -5.14 12.15 16.49
C PRO A 248 -5.34 10.66 16.30
N LEU A 249 -5.17 9.90 17.38
CA LEU A 249 -5.45 8.46 17.46
C LEU A 249 -6.96 8.17 17.41
N THR A 250 -7.61 8.50 16.30
CA THR A 250 -9.04 8.30 16.07
C THR A 250 -9.25 7.71 14.68
N THR A 251 -10.43 7.16 14.43
CA THR A 251 -10.81 6.65 13.11
C THR A 251 -12.28 6.96 12.85
N PRO A 252 -12.69 7.23 11.59
CA PRO A 252 -14.08 7.52 11.26
C PRO A 252 -15.05 6.43 11.72
N CYS A 253 -16.02 6.83 12.53
CA CYS A 253 -17.05 5.95 13.09
C CYS A 253 -18.44 6.51 12.80
N HIS A 254 -19.42 5.62 12.67
CA HIS A 254 -20.83 5.98 12.74
C HIS A 254 -21.19 6.53 14.13
N LYS A 255 -22.34 7.21 14.24
CA LYS A 255 -22.85 7.75 15.53
C LYS A 255 -22.97 6.69 16.64
N ASN A 256 -23.14 5.41 16.29
CA ASN A 256 -23.17 4.30 17.24
C ASN A 256 -21.78 3.76 17.63
N GLY A 257 -20.72 4.46 17.25
CA GLY A 257 -19.33 4.12 17.58
C GLY A 257 -18.73 2.97 16.74
N LYS A 258 -19.45 2.39 15.78
CA LYS A 258 -18.89 1.37 14.87
C LYS A 258 -18.07 2.05 13.77
N VAL A 259 -16.90 1.49 13.43
CA VAL A 259 -16.07 1.98 12.32
C VAL A 259 -16.87 1.98 11.01
N ILE A 260 -16.75 3.04 10.23
CA ILE A 260 -17.36 3.13 8.91
C ILE A 260 -16.67 2.13 7.98
N LYS A 261 -17.40 1.15 7.43
CA LYS A 261 -16.84 0.13 6.50
C LYS A 261 -17.08 0.50 5.03
N GLY A 262 -16.77 1.75 4.67
CA GLY A 262 -16.97 2.31 3.34
C GLY A 262 -16.49 3.76 3.27
N VAL A 263 -16.90 4.49 2.23
CA VAL A 263 -16.51 5.91 2.07
C VAL A 263 -17.11 6.76 3.18
N VAL A 264 -16.29 7.62 3.79
CA VAL A 264 -16.73 8.64 4.75
C VAL A 264 -17.59 9.66 4.00
N PRO A 265 -18.85 9.91 4.43
CA PRO A 265 -19.77 10.77 3.67
C PRO A 265 -19.29 12.21 3.51
N ASP A 266 -18.66 12.79 4.54
CA ASP A 266 -18.12 14.14 4.52
C ASP A 266 -16.59 14.10 4.50
N THR A 267 -15.98 14.68 3.47
CA THR A 267 -14.51 14.71 3.33
C THR A 267 -13.82 15.54 4.40
N ARG A 268 -14.55 16.39 5.13
CA ARG A 268 -14.07 17.13 6.31
C ARG A 268 -13.96 16.24 7.55
N GLU A 269 -14.73 15.15 7.60
CA GLU A 269 -14.67 14.14 8.67
C GLU A 269 -13.57 13.08 8.43
N VAL A 270 -12.85 13.17 7.32
CA VAL A 270 -11.63 12.38 7.09
C VAL A 270 -10.50 13.00 7.93
N TYR A 271 -10.32 12.45 9.12
CA TYR A 271 -9.36 12.91 10.13
C TYR A 271 -8.82 11.71 10.92
N GLY A 272 -7.61 11.81 11.48
CA GLY A 272 -6.99 10.72 12.24
C GLY A 272 -6.45 9.59 11.35
N PHE A 273 -6.59 8.35 11.78
CA PHE A 273 -6.11 7.17 11.05
C PHE A 273 -7.25 6.55 10.24
N VAL A 274 -7.03 6.42 8.93
CA VAL A 274 -8.04 5.96 7.98
C VAL A 274 -7.51 4.84 7.10
N ASN A 275 -8.42 4.05 6.54
CA ASN A 275 -8.14 3.11 5.47
C ASN A 275 -8.40 3.78 4.11
N HIS A 276 -7.72 3.39 3.03
CA HIS A 276 -7.94 4.00 1.71
C HIS A 276 -9.41 3.91 1.24
N TYR A 277 -10.11 2.84 1.60
CA TYR A 277 -11.53 2.67 1.29
C TYR A 277 -12.42 3.75 1.95
N HIS A 278 -11.95 4.42 3.02
CA HIS A 278 -12.66 5.58 3.60
C HIS A 278 -12.71 6.77 2.63
N LEU A 279 -11.79 6.85 1.67
CA LEU A 279 -11.69 7.97 0.73
C LEU A 279 -12.49 7.71 -0.55
N THR A 280 -12.52 6.47 -1.05
CA THR A 280 -13.12 6.17 -2.36
C THR A 280 -13.69 4.77 -2.48
N ARG A 281 -14.79 4.63 -3.23
CA ARG A 281 -15.42 3.33 -3.55
C ARG A 281 -14.57 2.45 -4.46
N LYS A 282 -13.55 3.01 -5.10
CA LYS A 282 -12.63 2.29 -5.99
C LYS A 282 -11.58 1.47 -5.22
N LYS A 283 -11.54 1.61 -3.90
CA LYS A 283 -10.51 1.04 -3.02
C LYS A 283 -11.14 0.20 -1.95
N ILE A 284 -10.46 -0.87 -1.58
CA ILE A 284 -10.92 -1.83 -0.56
C ILE A 284 -9.88 -2.00 0.56
N ASP A 285 -8.71 -1.43 0.39
CA ASP A 285 -7.61 -1.38 1.35
C ASP A 285 -7.94 -0.41 2.51
N CYS A 286 -7.71 -0.74 3.79
CA CYS A 286 -7.32 -2.04 4.35
C CYS A 286 -8.50 -2.75 5.03
N ALA A 287 -9.43 -3.31 4.25
CA ALA A 287 -10.51 -4.13 4.83
C ALA A 287 -9.94 -5.27 5.70
N GLY A 288 -10.58 -5.55 6.84
CA GLY A 288 -10.12 -6.57 7.78
C GLY A 288 -9.11 -6.06 8.83
N LEU A 289 -8.52 -4.87 8.65
CA LEU A 289 -7.70 -4.23 9.70
C LEU A 289 -8.60 -3.75 10.85
N ASP A 290 -8.34 -4.23 12.08
CA ASP A 290 -9.02 -3.74 13.28
C ASP A 290 -8.44 -2.41 13.76
N ILE A 291 -8.59 -1.38 12.92
CA ILE A 291 -8.05 -0.05 13.18
C ILE A 291 -8.54 0.53 14.52
N LYS A 292 -9.78 0.25 14.92
CA LYS A 292 -10.32 0.78 16.18
C LYS A 292 -9.74 0.07 17.40
N GLY A 293 -9.64 -1.26 17.37
CA GLY A 293 -8.99 -2.04 18.42
C GLY A 293 -7.54 -1.62 18.60
N MET A 294 -6.77 -1.60 17.51
CA MET A 294 -5.36 -1.21 17.53
C MET A 294 -5.13 0.22 18.04
N LEU A 295 -5.97 1.19 17.67
CA LEU A 295 -5.89 2.55 18.22
C LEU A 295 -6.27 2.62 19.70
N ALA A 296 -7.16 1.74 20.17
CA ALA A 296 -7.51 1.64 21.58
C ALA A 296 -6.33 1.05 22.38
N ASP A 297 -5.66 0.02 21.84
CA ASP A 297 -4.46 -0.56 22.44
C ASP A 297 -3.38 0.51 22.65
N ILE A 298 -3.10 1.33 21.63
CA ILE A 298 -2.10 2.43 21.73
C ILE A 298 -2.47 3.43 22.84
N LYS A 299 -3.76 3.71 23.05
CA LYS A 299 -4.21 4.65 24.10
C LYS A 299 -4.21 4.05 25.50
N GLY A 300 -4.28 2.73 25.60
CA GLY A 300 -4.25 2.00 26.86
C GLY A 300 -2.85 1.64 27.35
N MET A 301 -1.84 1.80 26.48
CA MET A 301 -0.40 1.73 26.79
C MET A 301 0.10 3.01 27.45
#